data_AF-A0A662EQU3-F1
#
_entry.id   AF-A0A662EQU3-F1
#
_cell.length_a   1.000
_cell.length_b   1.000
_cell.length_c   1.000
_cell.angle_alpha   90.00
_cell.angle_beta   90.00
_cell.angle_gamma   90.00
#
_symmetry.space_group_name_H-M   'P 1'
#
loop_
_entity.id
_entity.type
_entity.pdbx_description
1 polymer ?
#
loop_
_entity_poly.entity_id
_entity_poly.type
_entity_poly.pdbx_seq_one_letter_code
_entity_poly.pdbx_strand_id
1 'polypeptide(L)'
;MLETGVGRALNVALATLPNFVLPNDISATDRYFKADIAYPPFKLTPRGTIPVPQGAGLGVEVDEERLRREALEVVRLVLRR
;
A
#
# COMPACT_ATOMS: atom_id res chain seq x y z
N MET A 1 -4.16 1.52 -9.96
CA MET A 1 -4.45 2.99 -9.99
C MET A 1 -3.32 3.84 -9.41
N LEU A 2 -2.04 3.53 -9.70
CA LEU A 2 -0.86 4.26 -9.18
C LEU A 2 -0.92 4.50 -7.65
N GLU A 3 -1.36 3.48 -6.91
CA GLU A 3 -1.66 3.59 -5.49
C GLU A 3 -0.38 3.78 -4.65
N THR A 4 -0.49 4.60 -3.61
CA THR A 4 0.44 4.59 -2.47
C THR A 4 0.42 3.23 -1.77
N GLY A 5 1.37 3.01 -0.88
CA GLY A 5 1.50 1.73 -0.18
C GLY A 5 0.25 1.32 0.63
N VAL A 6 -0.58 2.27 1.07
CA VAL A 6 -1.86 1.99 1.75
C VAL A 6 -2.85 1.29 0.79
N GLY A 7 -3.12 1.90 -0.36
CA GLY A 7 -4.02 1.31 -1.37
C GLY A 7 -3.43 0.04 -1.99
N ARG A 8 -2.10 0.01 -2.17
CA ARG A 8 -1.38 -1.16 -2.67
C ARG A 8 -1.52 -2.36 -1.74
N ALA A 9 -1.42 -2.16 -0.43
CA ALA A 9 -1.60 -3.23 0.55
C ALA A 9 -3.00 -3.84 0.47
N LEU A 10 -4.04 -3.00 0.31
CA LEU A 10 -5.41 -3.48 0.11
C LEU A 10 -5.54 -4.28 -1.19
N ASN A 11 -4.97 -3.79 -2.29
CA ASN A 11 -4.97 -4.50 -3.58
C ASN A 11 -4.24 -5.85 -3.49
N VAL A 12 -3.12 -5.91 -2.78
CA VAL A 12 -2.38 -7.17 -2.54
C VAL A 12 -3.24 -8.15 -1.75
N ALA A 13 -3.90 -7.70 -0.69
CA ALA A 13 -4.81 -8.55 0.08
C ALA A 13 -5.98 -9.06 -0.78
N LEU A 14 -6.60 -8.19 -1.58
CA LEU A 14 -7.68 -8.56 -2.50
C LEU A 14 -7.24 -9.60 -3.53
N ALA A 15 -6.04 -9.45 -4.08
CA ALA A 15 -5.46 -10.36 -5.06
C ALA A 15 -5.22 -11.79 -4.51
N THR A 16 -5.34 -12.01 -3.20
CA THR A 16 -5.24 -13.36 -2.60
C THR A 16 -6.53 -14.17 -2.69
N LEU A 17 -7.64 -13.56 -3.09
CA LEU A 17 -8.93 -14.25 -3.16
C LEU A 17 -8.94 -15.31 -4.29
N PRO A 18 -9.71 -16.41 -4.14
CA PRO A 18 -9.64 -17.58 -5.04
C PRO A 18 -9.87 -17.31 -6.54
N ASN A 19 -10.58 -16.24 -6.88
CA ASN A 19 -10.95 -15.92 -8.27
C ASN A 19 -9.97 -14.95 -8.95
N PHE A 20 -8.94 -14.48 -8.27
CA PHE A 20 -7.88 -13.64 -8.83
C PHE A 20 -6.74 -14.52 -9.39
N VAL A 21 -7.01 -15.19 -10.52
CA VAL A 21 -6.12 -16.20 -11.12
C VAL A 21 -5.21 -15.67 -12.23
N LEU A 22 -5.39 -14.40 -12.63
CA LEU A 22 -4.54 -13.72 -13.61
C LEU A 22 -3.58 -12.75 -12.90
N PRO A 23 -2.42 -12.44 -13.51
CA PRO A 23 -1.53 -11.41 -12.98
C PRO A 23 -2.25 -10.07 -12.79
N ASN A 24 -2.01 -9.44 -11.66
CA ASN A 24 -2.58 -8.14 -11.30
C ASN A 24 -1.56 -7.03 -11.60
N ASP A 25 -2.05 -5.83 -11.91
CA ASP A 25 -1.19 -4.66 -12.11
C ASP A 25 -0.78 -4.03 -10.77
N ILE A 26 -0.07 -4.82 -9.96
CA ILE A 26 0.48 -4.46 -8.66
C ILE A 26 1.98 -4.67 -8.72
N SER A 27 2.74 -3.59 -8.67
CA SER A 27 4.20 -3.65 -8.85
C SER A 27 4.98 -3.29 -7.58
N ALA A 28 6.31 -3.23 -7.67
CA ALA A 28 7.15 -2.65 -6.63
C ALA A 28 6.85 -1.14 -6.47
N THR A 29 7.04 -0.62 -5.26
CA THR A 29 6.81 0.78 -4.89
C THR A 29 7.73 1.73 -5.68
N ASP A 30 9.00 1.35 -5.83
CA ASP A 30 10.06 2.14 -6.47
C ASP A 30 9.87 2.36 -7.98
N ARG A 31 8.95 1.63 -8.61
CA ARG A 31 8.53 1.88 -9.99
C ARG A 31 7.74 3.18 -10.17
N TYR A 32 7.15 3.70 -9.09
CA TYR A 32 6.29 4.90 -9.14
C TYR A 32 6.79 6.01 -8.23
N PHE A 33 7.26 5.68 -7.03
CA PHE A 33 7.63 6.67 -6.03
C PHE A 33 9.08 6.48 -5.61
N LYS A 34 9.85 7.58 -5.62
CA LYS A 34 11.17 7.59 -4.97
C LYS A 34 11.06 7.27 -3.48
N ALA A 35 9.96 7.71 -2.86
CA ALA A 35 9.61 7.35 -1.50
C ALA A 35 8.10 7.49 -1.26
N ASP A 36 7.52 6.45 -0.67
CA ASP A 36 6.08 6.25 -0.47
C ASP A 36 5.69 6.55 0.99
N ILE A 37 4.40 6.73 1.25
CA ILE A 37 3.84 7.04 2.58
C ILE A 37 3.58 5.82 3.46
N ALA A 38 3.94 4.61 3.02
CA ALA A 38 3.80 3.39 3.81
C ALA A 38 5.08 2.55 3.84
N TYR A 39 5.28 1.83 4.95
CA TYR A 39 6.43 1.00 5.24
C TYR A 39 5.99 -0.39 5.75
N PRO A 40 6.67 -1.49 5.39
CA PRO A 40 7.78 -1.57 4.44
C PRO A 40 7.32 -1.34 2.98
N PRO A 41 8.20 -0.82 2.09
CA PRO A 41 7.85 -0.66 0.67
C PRO A 41 7.69 -2.03 0.00
N PHE A 42 6.77 -2.12 -0.95
CA PHE A 42 6.55 -3.35 -1.71
C PHE A 42 7.70 -3.56 -2.69
N LYS A 43 8.27 -4.77 -2.67
CA LYS A 43 9.37 -5.18 -3.57
C LYS A 43 8.95 -6.39 -4.37
N LEU A 44 9.35 -6.42 -5.63
CA LEU A 44 9.23 -7.61 -6.46
C LEU A 44 10.24 -8.66 -5.99
N THR A 45 9.77 -9.89 -5.82
CA THR A 45 10.65 -11.04 -5.67
C THR A 45 11.34 -11.35 -7.01
N PRO A 46 12.42 -12.16 -7.03
CA PRO A 46 13.04 -12.61 -8.27
C PRO A 46 12.10 -13.37 -9.22
N ARG A 47 10.96 -13.87 -8.72
CA ARG A 47 9.93 -14.55 -9.52
C ARG A 47 8.86 -13.61 -10.09
N GLY A 48 9.01 -12.28 -9.92
CA GLY A 48 8.04 -11.31 -10.38
C GLY A 48 6.75 -11.27 -9.56
N THR A 49 6.78 -11.76 -8.32
CA THR A 49 5.61 -11.75 -7.41
C THR A 49 5.78 -10.72 -6.30
N ILE A 50 4.67 -10.26 -5.73
CA ILE A 50 4.64 -9.38 -4.57
C ILE A 50 4.29 -10.20 -3.32
N PRO A 51 5.11 -10.16 -2.25
CA PRO A 51 4.77 -10.81 -0.99
C PRO A 51 3.53 -10.19 -0.35
N VAL A 52 2.66 -11.02 0.22
CA VAL A 52 1.49 -10.57 0.98
C VAL A 52 1.93 -10.16 2.39
N PRO A 53 1.68 -8.91 2.84
CA PRO A 53 1.95 -8.50 4.22
C PRO A 53 1.20 -9.39 5.22
N GLN A 54 1.86 -9.76 6.32
CA GLN A 54 1.32 -10.70 7.33
C GLN A 54 0.88 -10.03 8.64
N GLY A 55 1.17 -8.73 8.81
CA GLY A 55 0.78 -7.98 10.01
C GLY A 55 -0.73 -7.75 10.08
N ALA A 56 -1.23 -7.39 11.27
CA ALA A 56 -2.63 -7.03 11.44
C ALA A 56 -3.04 -5.83 10.57
N GLY A 57 -4.32 -5.76 10.19
CA GLY A 57 -4.83 -4.72 9.30
C GLY A 57 -4.27 -4.87 7.89
N LEU A 58 -3.69 -3.80 7.33
CA LEU A 58 -3.07 -3.82 6.00
C LEU A 58 -1.66 -4.45 6.00
N GLY A 59 -1.11 -4.78 7.17
CA GLY A 59 0.26 -5.30 7.31
C GLY A 59 1.35 -4.32 6.90
N VAL A 60 1.02 -3.05 6.74
CA VAL A 60 1.92 -1.92 6.51
C VAL A 60 1.61 -0.81 7.51
N GLU A 61 2.61 -0.03 7.86
CA GLU A 61 2.51 1.16 8.69
C GLU A 61 2.58 2.42 7.82
N VAL A 62 1.90 3.49 8.25
CA VAL A 62 1.96 4.79 7.57
C VAL A 62 3.13 5.60 8.11
N ASP A 63 3.96 6.13 7.22
CA ASP A 63 4.97 7.14 7.54
C ASP A 63 4.23 8.47 7.78
N GLU A 64 3.82 8.68 9.03
CA GLU A 64 3.05 9.85 9.47
C GLU A 64 3.77 11.18 9.23
N GLU A 65 5.11 11.20 9.35
CA GLU A 65 5.90 12.40 9.12
C GLU A 65 5.83 12.80 7.65
N ARG A 66 6.07 11.84 6.75
CA ARG A 66 5.97 12.06 5.31
C ARG A 66 4.55 12.38 4.90
N LEU A 67 3.56 11.64 5.39
CA LEU A 67 2.16 11.90 5.07
C LEU A 67 1.80 13.35 5.37
N ARG A 68 2.19 13.86 6.55
CA ARG A 68 1.95 15.26 6.92
C ARG A 68 2.74 16.24 6.07
N ARG A 69 3.98 15.92 5.70
CA ARG A 69 4.83 16.77 4.85
C ARG A 69 4.26 16.92 3.44
N GLU A 70 3.75 15.84 2.86
CA GLU A 70 3.22 15.84 1.48
C GLU A 70 1.73 16.24 1.40
N ALA A 71 1.06 16.45 2.54
CA ALA A 71 -0.35 16.83 2.58
C ALA A 71 -0.55 18.29 2.16
N LEU A 72 -1.47 18.53 1.22
CA LEU A 72 -1.90 19.89 0.84
C LEU A 72 -3.01 20.42 1.76
N GLU A 73 -3.83 19.53 2.30
CA GLU A 73 -4.93 19.86 3.20
C GLU A 73 -5.12 18.73 4.21
N VAL A 74 -5.44 19.09 5.46
CA VAL A 74 -5.75 18.12 6.52
C VAL A 74 -7.00 18.58 7.26
N VAL A 75 -8.06 17.77 7.16
CA VAL A 75 -9.33 17.99 7.85
C VAL A 75 -9.48 16.96 8.96
N ARG A 76 -9.81 17.40 10.18
CA ARG A 76 -10.09 16.53 11.32
C ARG A 76 -11.56 16.63 11.70
N LEU A 77 -12.26 15.50 11.65
CA LEU A 77 -13.66 15.39 12.05
C LEU A 77 -13.77 14.63 13.37
N VAL A 78 -14.64 15.10 14.26
CA VAL A 78 -14.95 14.41 15.51
C VAL A 78 -16.25 13.65 15.33
N LEU A 79 -16.17 12.32 15.30
CA LEU A 79 -17.34 11.46 15.25
C LEU A 79 -17.96 11.38 16.65
N ARG A 80 -19.19 11.88 16.81
CA ARG A 80 -20.01 11.63 18.00
C ARG A 80 -20.83 10.37 17.76
N ARG A 81 -20.86 9.48 18.75
CA ARG A 81 -21.71 8.28 18.75
C ARG A 81 -23.17 8.67 18.91
#